data_AF-A0A3N0XT90-F1
#
_entry.id   AF-A0A3N0XT90-F1
#
_cell.length_a   1.000
_cell.length_b   1.000
_cell.length_c   1.000
_cell.angle_alpha   90.00
_cell.angle_beta   90.00
_cell.angle_gamma   90.00
#
_symmetry.space_group_name_H-M   'P 1'
#
loop_
_entity.id
_entity.type
_entity.pdbx_description
1 polymer ?
#
loop_
_entity_poly.entity_id
_entity_poly.type
_entity_poly.pdbx_seq_one_letter_code
_entity_poly.pdbx_strand_id
1 'polypeptide(L)'
;MGVQVSVVNQTPYTWYFATQDKGYTRIDAGHTTSYEEKREIHRYFYVRYKDHSQHCFKYEFNTHKGNTSFILRETYDRSQIQMHCTSEGGTHYCPNYGKFLQTYQFCTTLCT
;
A
#
# COMPACT_ATOMS: atom_id res chain seq x y z
N MET A 1 -12.38 21.55 7.78
CA MET A 1 -12.22 21.08 6.38
C MET A 1 -11.06 20.09 6.34
N GLY A 2 -11.31 18.86 5.87
CA GLY A 2 -10.32 17.80 5.79
C GLY A 2 -9.29 17.99 4.67
N VAL A 3 -8.41 17.01 4.51
CA VAL A 3 -7.55 16.86 3.33
C VAL A 3 -7.92 15.58 2.59
N GLN A 4 -7.83 15.60 1.26
CA GLN A 4 -8.04 14.38 0.49
C GLN A 4 -6.74 13.56 0.47
N VAL A 5 -6.86 12.31 0.87
CA VAL A 5 -5.79 11.31 0.73
C VAL A 5 -6.27 10.26 -0.27
N SER A 6 -5.39 9.88 -1.20
CA SER A 6 -5.64 8.82 -2.17
C SER A 6 -4.64 7.68 -1.97
N VAL A 7 -5.11 6.46 -2.21
CA VAL A 7 -4.29 5.25 -2.24
C VAL A 7 -4.45 4.68 -3.64
N VAL A 8 -3.34 4.60 -4.36
CA VAL A 8 -3.29 4.17 -5.76
C VAL A 8 -2.57 2.82 -5.79
N ASN A 9 -3.28 1.78 -6.20
CA ASN A 9 -2.71 0.46 -6.34
C ASN A 9 -2.37 0.18 -7.80
N GLN A 10 -1.10 0.35 -8.18
CA GLN A 10 -0.60 0.02 -9.52
C GLN A 10 -0.06 -1.42 -9.60
N THR A 11 -0.17 -2.20 -8.51
CA THR A 11 0.26 -3.59 -8.48
C THR A 11 -0.85 -4.53 -8.97
N PRO A 12 -0.52 -5.76 -9.41
CA PRO A 12 -1.51 -6.76 -9.79
C PRO A 12 -2.15 -7.47 -8.58
N TYR A 13 -2.01 -6.94 -7.37
CA TYR A 13 -2.42 -7.60 -6.13
C TYR A 13 -3.51 -6.83 -5.39
N THR A 14 -4.29 -7.54 -4.56
CA THR A 14 -5.19 -6.90 -3.59
C THR A 14 -4.41 -6.53 -2.33
N TRP A 15 -4.57 -5.28 -1.90
CA TRP A 15 -4.00 -4.76 -0.65
C TRP A 15 -5.11 -4.35 0.30
N TYR A 16 -4.74 -4.18 1.56
CA TYR A 16 -5.59 -3.58 2.57
C TYR A 16 -4.82 -2.47 3.24
N PHE A 17 -5.44 -1.29 3.33
CA PHE A 17 -4.87 -0.16 4.06
C PHE A 17 -5.75 0.23 5.24
N ALA A 18 -5.14 0.75 6.29
CA ALA A 18 -5.83 1.29 7.46
C ALA A 18 -5.22 2.65 7.81
N THR A 19 -6.00 3.47 8.50
CA THR A 19 -5.51 4.72 9.08
C THR A 19 -5.58 4.63 10.59
N GLN A 20 -4.97 5.59 11.28
CA GLN A 20 -5.04 5.66 12.74
C GLN A 20 -6.46 5.58 13.31
N ASP A 21 -7.45 6.14 12.60
CA ASP A 21 -8.84 6.22 13.07
C ASP A 21 -9.78 5.21 12.38
N LYS A 22 -9.32 4.48 11.36
CA LYS A 22 -10.16 3.62 10.52
C LYS A 22 -9.53 2.25 10.31
N GLY A 23 -10.37 1.22 10.41
CA GLY A 23 -10.00 -0.16 10.11
C GLY A 23 -9.60 -0.38 8.65
N TYR A 24 -9.26 -1.63 8.33
CA TYR A 24 -8.77 -2.00 7.02
C TYR A 24 -9.83 -1.82 5.92
N THR A 25 -9.43 -1.09 4.89
CA THR A 25 -10.15 -0.93 3.63
C THR A 25 -9.42 -1.70 2.54
N ARG A 26 -10.17 -2.52 1.79
CA ARG A 26 -9.65 -3.28 0.65
C ARG A 26 -9.41 -2.34 -0.53
N ILE A 27 -8.29 -2.55 -1.24
CA ILE A 27 -8.01 -1.92 -2.52
C ILE A 27 -7.60 -2.99 -3.54
N ASP A 28 -8.39 -3.11 -4.60
CA ASP A 28 -8.16 -4.08 -5.66
C ASP A 28 -7.05 -3.66 -6.62
N ALA A 29 -6.53 -4.62 -7.37
CA ALA A 29 -5.48 -4.39 -8.36
C ALA A 29 -5.89 -3.31 -9.37
N GLY A 30 -4.99 -2.37 -9.66
CA GLY A 30 -5.23 -1.27 -10.62
C GLY A 30 -6.20 -0.18 -10.15
N HIS A 31 -6.74 -0.26 -8.93
CA HIS A 31 -7.74 0.69 -8.44
C HIS A 31 -7.13 1.84 -7.63
N THR A 32 -7.91 2.92 -7.53
CA THR A 32 -7.63 4.04 -6.63
C THR A 32 -8.78 4.19 -5.63
N THR A 33 -8.46 4.41 -4.37
CA THR A 33 -9.43 4.73 -3.32
C THR A 33 -9.03 6.03 -2.66
N SER A 34 -9.99 6.90 -2.37
CA SER A 34 -9.73 8.18 -1.71
C SER A 34 -10.60 8.32 -0.47
N TYR A 35 -10.08 9.05 0.52
CA TYR A 35 -10.80 9.37 1.74
C TYR A 35 -10.43 10.78 2.23
N GLU A 36 -11.31 11.38 3.01
CA GLU A 36 -10.96 12.58 3.77
C GLU A 36 -10.26 12.21 5.07
N GLU A 37 -9.16 12.89 5.34
CA GLU A 37 -8.38 12.78 6.57
C GLU A 37 -8.38 14.12 7.34
N LYS A 38 -8.25 14.04 8.66
CA LYS A 38 -8.10 15.22 9.51
C LYS A 38 -6.78 15.92 9.24
N ARG A 39 -6.77 17.24 9.39
CA ARG A 39 -5.54 18.06 9.30
C ARG A 39 -4.76 17.99 10.61
N GLU A 40 -3.81 17.08 10.66
CA GLU A 40 -2.87 16.86 11.76
C GLU A 40 -1.44 16.64 11.23
N ILE A 41 -0.47 16.97 12.09
CA ILE A 41 0.96 16.83 11.79
C ILE A 41 1.39 15.36 11.79
N HIS A 42 0.76 14.53 12.63
CA HIS A 42 1.10 13.12 12.81
C HIS A 42 -0.11 12.24 12.50
N ARG A 43 -0.14 11.68 11.28
CA ARG A 43 -1.13 10.66 10.87
C ARG A 43 -0.42 9.39 10.46
N TYR A 44 -0.95 8.24 10.87
CA TYR A 44 -0.38 6.95 10.50
C TYR A 44 -1.19 6.25 9.42
N PHE A 45 -0.48 5.75 8.42
CA PHE A 45 -0.97 4.95 7.32
C PHE A 45 -0.33 3.56 7.38
N TYR A 46 -1.17 2.53 7.33
CA TYR A 46 -0.76 1.14 7.40
C TYR A 46 -1.21 0.40 6.16
N VAL A 47 -0.35 -0.45 5.60
CA VAL A 47 -0.69 -1.27 4.44
C VAL A 47 -0.21 -2.68 4.66
N ARG A 48 -1.05 -3.66 4.32
CA ARG A 48 -0.73 -5.08 4.34
C ARG A 48 -1.14 -5.77 3.05
N TYR A 49 -0.35 -6.77 2.69
CA TYR A 49 -0.66 -7.68 1.60
C TYR A 49 -1.75 -8.66 2.04
N LYS A 50 -2.89 -8.68 1.34
CA LYS A 50 -4.04 -9.54 1.67
C LYS A 50 -4.37 -9.57 3.19
N ASP A 51 -4.47 -10.76 3.74
CA ASP A 51 -4.82 -11.11 5.12
C ASP A 51 -3.59 -11.29 6.02
N HIS A 52 -2.40 -10.86 5.60
CA HIS A 52 -1.20 -10.91 6.44
C HIS A 52 -1.45 -10.25 7.80
N SER A 53 -0.96 -10.89 8.87
CA SER A 53 -1.03 -10.37 10.23
C SER A 53 -0.10 -9.16 10.44
N GLN A 54 0.97 -9.05 9.64
CA GLN A 54 1.94 -7.97 9.70
C GLN A 54 1.74 -6.94 8.59
N HIS A 55 2.06 -5.68 8.90
CA HIS A 55 2.00 -4.58 7.95
C HIS A 55 3.28 -4.58 7.10
N CYS A 56 3.10 -4.48 5.79
CA CYS A 56 4.21 -4.25 4.85
C CYS A 56 4.73 -2.82 4.96
N PHE A 57 3.82 -1.87 5.19
CA PHE A 57 4.16 -0.47 5.37
C PHE A 57 3.48 0.09 6.62
N LYS A 58 4.25 0.85 7.39
CA LYS A 58 3.78 1.77 8.44
C LYS A 58 4.45 3.11 8.15
N TYR A 59 3.65 4.12 7.86
CA TYR A 59 4.15 5.44 7.46
C TYR A 59 3.45 6.54 8.23
N GLU A 60 4.22 7.50 8.71
CA GLU A 60 3.73 8.71 9.36
C GLU A 60 3.79 9.86 8.37
N PHE A 61 2.70 10.60 8.20
CA PHE A 61 2.62 11.70 7.22
C PHE A 61 1.93 12.93 7.78
N ASN A 62 2.35 14.09 7.29
CA ASN A 62 1.79 15.38 7.66
C ASN A 62 0.76 15.89 6.64
N THR A 63 -0.50 15.90 7.03
CA THR A 63 -1.62 16.35 6.20
C THR A 63 -1.69 17.88 5.99
N HIS A 64 -0.94 18.68 6.75
CA HIS A 64 -0.81 20.13 6.49
C HIS A 64 -0.05 20.45 5.21
N LYS A 65 0.73 19.49 4.67
CA LYS A 65 1.45 19.64 3.40
C LYS A 65 0.53 19.57 2.17
N GLY A 66 -0.76 19.31 2.37
CA GLY A 66 -1.77 19.29 1.31
C GLY A 66 -2.21 17.88 0.93
N ASN A 67 -2.89 17.79 -0.21
CA ASN A 67 -3.41 16.51 -0.71
C ASN A 67 -2.27 15.50 -0.88
N THR A 68 -2.52 14.27 -0.44
CA THR A 68 -1.49 13.22 -0.36
C THR A 68 -1.94 12.01 -1.16
N SER A 69 -1.01 11.38 -1.87
CA SER A 69 -1.24 10.11 -2.54
C SER A 69 -0.20 9.09 -2.09
N PHE A 70 -0.66 7.92 -1.71
CA PHE A 70 0.17 6.73 -1.50
C PHE A 70 0.08 5.85 -2.74
N ILE A 71 1.18 5.69 -3.45
CA ILE A 71 1.24 4.91 -4.69
C ILE A 71 2.00 3.61 -4.42
N LEU A 72 1.31 2.49 -4.57
CA LEU A 72 1.88 1.15 -4.50
C LEU A 72 2.24 0.68 -5.92
N ARG A 73 3.49 0.29 -6.14
CA ARG A 73 3.97 -0.24 -7.43
C ARG A 73 5.05 -1.31 -7.22
N GLU A 74 5.22 -2.22 -8.17
CA GLU A 74 6.36 -3.15 -8.14
C GLU A 74 7.67 -2.44 -8.51
N THR A 75 8.81 -2.93 -8.00
CA THR A 75 10.12 -2.65 -8.60
C THR A 75 10.19 -3.23 -10.01
N TYR A 76 11.14 -2.75 -10.83
CA TYR A 76 11.34 -3.26 -12.19
C TYR A 76 11.56 -4.77 -12.26
N ASP A 77 12.39 -5.32 -11.36
CA ASP A 77 12.65 -6.76 -11.21
C ASP A 77 11.53 -7.52 -10.47
N ARG A 78 10.51 -6.79 -10.01
CA ARG A 78 9.37 -7.26 -9.23
C ARG A 78 9.75 -7.94 -7.92
N SER A 79 10.96 -7.76 -7.41
CA SER A 79 11.40 -8.35 -6.14
C SER A 79 10.76 -7.69 -4.92
N GLN A 80 10.37 -6.41 -5.06
CA GLN A 80 9.81 -5.60 -3.98
C GLN A 80 8.59 -4.81 -4.44
N ILE A 81 7.81 -4.36 -3.47
CA ILE A 81 6.77 -3.37 -3.63
C ILE A 81 7.32 -2.05 -3.09
N GLN A 82 7.14 -1.00 -3.85
CA GLN A 82 7.42 0.38 -3.48
C GLN A 82 6.14 1.07 -3.05
N MET A 83 6.17 1.79 -1.94
CA MET A 83 5.15 2.75 -1.56
C MET A 83 5.73 4.15 -1.63
N HIS A 84 5.18 5.00 -2.49
CA HIS A 84 5.58 6.41 -2.62
C HIS A 84 4.52 7.35 -2.03
N CYS A 85 4.94 8.28 -1.18
CA CYS A 85 4.09 9.35 -0.64
C CYS A 85 4.36 10.67 -1.38
N THR A 86 3.37 11.20 -2.09
CA THR A 86 3.57 12.37 -2.97
C THR A 86 3.77 13.68 -2.24
N SER A 87 3.22 13.85 -1.03
CA SER A 87 3.34 15.11 -0.27
C SER A 87 4.67 15.26 0.47
N GLU A 88 5.41 14.17 0.65
CA GLU A 88 6.66 14.15 1.41
C GLU A 88 7.85 13.59 0.63
N GLY A 89 7.61 12.99 -0.54
CA GLY A 89 8.66 12.40 -1.39
C GLY A 89 9.22 11.08 -0.87
N GLY A 90 8.77 10.59 0.29
CA GLY A 90 9.23 9.34 0.89
C GLY A 90 8.88 8.12 0.05
N THR A 91 9.85 7.23 -0.16
CA THR A 91 9.65 5.93 -0.82
C THR A 91 10.11 4.80 0.09
N HIS A 92 9.22 3.85 0.35
CA HIS A 92 9.46 2.69 1.21
C HIS A 92 9.35 1.41 0.42
N TYR A 93 10.01 0.36 0.91
CA TYR A 93 10.10 -0.93 0.23
C TYR A 93 9.65 -2.07 1.15
N CYS A 94 8.93 -3.03 0.59
CA CYS A 94 8.67 -4.32 1.23
C CYS A 94 8.91 -5.46 0.24
N PRO A 95 9.19 -6.69 0.69
CA PRO A 95 9.26 -7.85 -0.20
C PRO A 95 7.95 -8.05 -0.99
N ASN A 96 8.06 -8.51 -2.24
CA ASN A 96 6.89 -8.83 -3.06
C ASN A 96 6.34 -10.23 -2.70
N TYR A 97 5.52 -10.29 -1.65
CA TYR A 97 4.86 -11.53 -1.19
C TYR A 97 3.99 -12.20 -2.27
N GLY A 98 3.40 -11.42 -3.18
CA GLY A 98 2.59 -11.97 -4.26
C GLY A 98 3.40 -12.74 -5.31
N LYS A 99 4.64 -12.31 -5.58
CA LYS A 99 5.54 -13.02 -6.50
C LYS A 99 6.01 -14.35 -5.93
N PHE A 100 6.38 -14.40 -4.65
CA PHE A 100 6.81 -15.65 -4.00
C PHE A 100 5.73 -16.73 -4.08
N LEU A 101 4.46 -16.37 -3.82
CA LEU A 101 3.34 -17.31 -3.90
C LEU A 101 3.11 -17.84 -5.33
N GLN A 102 3.23 -17.01 -6.36
CA GLN A 102 3.16 -17.47 -7.74
C GLN A 102 4.26 -18.48 -8.05
N THR A 103 5.50 -18.23 -7.61
CA THR A 103 6.63 -19.15 -7.83
C THR A 103 6.38 -20.52 -7.17
N TYR A 104 5.81 -20.58 -5.97
CA TYR A 104 5.45 -21.84 -5.33
C TYR A 104 4.33 -22.60 -6.06
N GLN A 105 3.34 -21.88 -6.58
CA GLN A 105 2.20 -22.48 -7.29
C GLN A 105 2.60 -23.10 -8.64
N PHE A 106 3.60 -22.55 -9.35
CA PHE A 106 4.15 -23.19 -10.55
C PHE A 106 4.99 -24.43 -10.23
N CYS A 107 5.65 -24.49 -9.07
CA CYS A 107 6.46 -25.63 -8.68
C CYS A 107 5.60 -26.87 -8.33
N THR A 108 4.40 -26.67 -7.76
CA THR A 108 3.50 -27.79 -7.41
C THR A 108 2.70 -28.35 -8.58
N THR A 109 2.68 -27.68 -9.74
CA THR A 109 1.84 -28.06 -10.89
C THR A 109 2.63 -28.75 -12.02
N LEU A 110 3.93 -28.96 -11.83
CA LEU A 110 4.82 -29.66 -12.78
C LEU A 110 5.22 -31.07 -12.31
N CYS A 111 4.51 -31.63 -11.33
CA CYS A 111 4.75 -32.99 -10.79
C CYS A 111 3.50 -33.89 -10.87
N THR A 112 2.74 -33.82 -11.97
CA THR A 112 1.69 -34.82 -12.29
C THR A 112 1.86 -35.33 -13.70
#